data_AF-A0A540MJ20-F1
#
_entry.id   AF-A0A540MJ20-F1
#
_cell.length_a   1.000
_cell.length_b   1.000
_cell.length_c   1.000
_cell.angle_alpha   90.00
_cell.angle_beta   90.00
_cell.angle_gamma   90.00
#
_symmetry.space_group_name_H-M   'P 1'
#
loop_
_entity.id
_entity.type
_entity.pdbx_description
1 polymer ?
#
loop_
_entity_poly.entity_id
_entity_poly.type
_entity_poly.pdbx_seq_one_letter_code
_entity_poly.pdbx_strand_id
1 'polypeptide(L)'
;MSSPHYKWETDYEAIQRKFKEKGYGDVVPQIVFWNLRHSSSTPVLETEPGVALVSGFSKNMLKLFIDNDGEIRPDHVMEAAISGREYRSLVVVD
;
A
#
# COMPACT_ATOMS: atom_id res chain seq x y z
N MET A 1 -9.01 4.02 -44.17
CA MET A 1 -8.43 4.87 -43.10
C MET A 1 -8.90 4.31 -41.78
N SER A 2 -8.05 3.60 -41.05
CA SER A 2 -8.41 3.06 -39.73
C SER A 2 -8.31 4.18 -38.69
N SER A 3 -9.34 4.32 -37.87
CA SER A 3 -9.38 5.25 -36.75
C SER A 3 -8.19 5.02 -35.80
N PRO A 4 -7.60 6.06 -35.19
CA PRO A 4 -6.56 5.86 -34.19
C PRO A 4 -7.14 5.09 -33.01
N HIS A 5 -6.66 3.87 -32.80
CA HIS A 5 -6.91 3.13 -31.56
C HIS A 5 -6.25 3.91 -30.42
N TYR A 6 -7.03 4.66 -29.65
CA TYR A 6 -6.57 5.14 -28.36
C TYR A 6 -6.38 3.92 -27.46
N LYS A 7 -5.13 3.55 -27.20
CA LYS A 7 -4.79 2.57 -26.16
C LYS A 7 -5.14 3.18 -24.82
N TRP A 8 -5.95 2.47 -24.04
CA TRP A 8 -6.21 2.82 -22.65
C TRP A 8 -4.91 2.66 -21.84
N GLU A 9 -4.57 3.68 -21.05
CA GLU A 9 -3.45 3.67 -20.10
C GLU A 9 -3.95 3.14 -18.75
N THR A 10 -3.18 2.26 -18.11
CA THR A 10 -3.44 1.80 -16.74
C THR A 10 -3.02 2.85 -15.73
N ASP A 11 -3.54 2.80 -14.50
CA ASP A 11 -3.12 3.72 -13.44
C ASP A 11 -1.61 3.60 -13.14
N TYR A 12 -1.05 2.39 -13.24
CA TYR A 12 0.39 2.15 -13.07
C TYR A 12 1.22 2.89 -14.14
N GLU A 13 0.86 2.73 -15.42
CA GLU A 13 1.51 3.44 -16.54
C GLU A 13 1.36 4.97 -16.39
N ALA A 14 0.17 5.43 -15.99
CA ALA A 14 -0.11 6.85 -15.77
C ALA A 14 0.74 7.44 -14.63
N ILE A 15 0.96 6.69 -13.54
CA ILE A 15 1.82 7.09 -12.42
C ILE A 15 3.28 7.14 -12.87
N GLN A 16 3.78 6.10 -13.53
CA GLN A 16 5.15 6.07 -14.06
C GLN A 16 5.44 7.26 -14.98
N ARG A 17 4.53 7.52 -15.94
CA ARG A 17 4.65 8.65 -16.86
C ARG A 17 4.70 9.98 -16.10
N LYS A 18 3.80 10.20 -15.14
CA LYS A 18 3.78 11.43 -14.32
C LYS A 18 5.07 11.62 -13.52
N PHE A 19 5.63 10.56 -12.94
CA PHE A 19 6.90 10.64 -12.21
C PHE A 19 8.07 10.98 -13.15
N LYS A 20 8.11 10.36 -14.33
CA LYS A 20 9.10 10.67 -15.37
C LYS A 20 9.01 12.12 -15.84
N GLU A 21 7.80 12.62 -16.12
CA GLU A 21 7.54 14.01 -16.51
C GLU A 21 7.96 15.03 -15.44
N LYS A 22 8.02 14.62 -14.17
CA LYS A 22 8.48 15.47 -13.05
C LYS A 22 9.98 15.38 -12.78
N GLY A 23 10.73 14.62 -13.58
CA GLY A 23 12.18 14.53 -13.48
C GLY A 23 12.70 13.46 -12.52
N TYR A 24 11.85 12.53 -12.06
CA TYR A 24 12.27 11.39 -11.23
C TYR A 24 12.92 10.25 -12.04
N GLY A 25 13.16 10.45 -13.34
CA GLY A 25 13.77 9.45 -14.21
C GLY A 25 12.86 8.26 -14.48
N ASP A 26 13.44 7.06 -14.55
CA ASP A 26 12.71 5.80 -14.71
C ASP A 26 12.41 5.12 -13.35
N VAL A 27 12.43 5.90 -12.26
CA VAL A 27 12.09 5.41 -10.91
C VAL A 27 10.59 5.11 -10.85
N VAL A 28 10.26 3.89 -10.44
CA VAL A 28 8.89 3.49 -10.10
C VAL A 28 8.70 3.72 -8.59
N PRO A 29 7.76 4.59 -8.17
CA PRO A 29 7.47 4.74 -6.74
C PRO A 29 6.92 3.44 -6.16
N GLN A 30 6.97 3.30 -4.84
CA GLN A 30 6.28 2.21 -4.18
C GLN A 30 4.77 2.46 -4.23
N ILE A 31 4.00 1.55 -4.83
CA ILE A 31 2.56 1.69 -5.06
C ILE A 31 1.83 0.54 -4.37
N VAL A 32 0.92 0.88 -3.45
CA VAL A 32 0.07 -0.10 -2.78
C VAL A 32 -1.33 -0.08 -3.39
N PHE A 33 -1.69 -1.13 -4.14
CA PHE A 33 -3.06 -1.33 -4.61
C PHE A 33 -3.85 -2.12 -3.56
N TRP A 34 -4.71 -1.42 -2.82
CA TRP A 34 -5.52 -2.01 -1.77
C TRP A 34 -6.95 -2.29 -2.24
N ASN A 35 -7.26 -3.56 -2.45
CA ASN A 35 -8.62 -4.00 -2.72
C ASN A 35 -9.43 -4.15 -1.42
N LEU A 36 -10.23 -3.13 -1.12
CA LEU A 36 -11.12 -3.10 0.04
C LEU A 36 -12.43 -3.88 -0.18
N ARG A 37 -12.74 -4.20 -1.44
CA ARG A 37 -13.88 -5.02 -1.80
C ARG A 37 -13.42 -6.48 -1.81
N HIS A 38 -14.24 -7.40 -1.31
CA HIS A 38 -13.96 -8.83 -1.44
C HIS A 38 -14.20 -9.30 -2.90
N SER A 39 -13.42 -8.79 -3.85
CA SER A 39 -13.47 -9.10 -5.29
C SER A 39 -12.10 -9.61 -5.76
N SER A 40 -12.08 -10.35 -6.86
CA SER A 40 -10.84 -10.85 -7.48
C SER A 40 -10.18 -9.86 -8.45
N SER A 41 -10.60 -8.59 -8.46
CA SER A 41 -10.11 -7.60 -9.43
C SER A 41 -8.77 -7.03 -8.97
N THR A 42 -7.69 -7.43 -9.64
CA THR A 42 -6.35 -6.84 -9.46
C THR A 42 -6.00 -6.01 -10.69
N PRO A 43 -5.95 -4.67 -10.59
CA PRO A 43 -5.70 -3.78 -11.74
C PRO A 43 -4.26 -3.87 -12.26
N VAL A 44 -3.38 -4.55 -11.53
CA VAL A 44 -1.95 -4.72 -11.82
C VAL A 44 -1.50 -6.11 -11.38
N LEU A 45 -0.46 -6.65 -12.01
CA LEU A 45 0.17 -7.90 -11.59
C LEU A 45 1.06 -7.64 -10.36
N GLU A 46 1.08 -8.59 -9.43
CA GLU A 46 1.97 -8.55 -8.25
C GLU A 46 3.46 -8.49 -8.63
N THR A 47 3.80 -8.96 -9.84
CA THR A 47 5.17 -8.98 -10.36
C THR A 47 5.66 -7.63 -10.89
N GLU A 48 4.82 -6.60 -10.93
CA GLU A 48 5.24 -5.27 -11.39
C GLU A 48 6.22 -4.63 -10.39
N PRO A 49 7.32 -4.03 -10.86
CA PRO A 49 8.27 -3.34 -10.00
C PRO A 49 7.62 -2.28 -9.11
N GLY A 50 7.97 -2.29 -7.82
CA GLY A 50 7.47 -1.30 -6.86
C GLY A 50 6.01 -1.47 -6.44
N VAL A 51 5.32 -2.52 -6.90
CA VAL A 51 3.92 -2.77 -6.57
C VAL A 51 3.77 -3.70 -5.37
N ALA A 52 2.82 -3.38 -4.48
CA ALA A 52 2.30 -4.29 -3.47
C ALA A 52 0.78 -4.39 -3.59
N LEU A 53 0.25 -5.61 -3.50
CA LEU A 53 -1.19 -5.88 -3.49
C LEU A 53 -1.66 -6.18 -2.07
N VAL A 54 -2.70 -5.49 -1.61
CA VAL A 54 -3.33 -5.74 -0.31
C VAL A 54 -4.80 -6.05 -0.54
N SER A 55 -5.33 -7.10 0.09
CA SER A 55 -6.74 -7.48 -0.01
C SER A 55 -7.43 -7.54 1.35
N GLY A 56 -8.75 -7.38 1.35
CA GLY A 56 -9.55 -7.37 2.56
C GLY A 56 -9.51 -6.03 3.30
N PHE A 57 -10.36 -5.87 4.32
CA PHE A 57 -10.46 -4.63 5.08
C PHE A 57 -10.42 -4.90 6.59
N SER A 58 -9.50 -4.21 7.27
CA SER A 58 -9.47 -4.10 8.73
C SER A 58 -9.23 -2.64 9.09
N LYS A 59 -10.15 -2.05 9.85
CA LYS A 59 -10.04 -0.65 10.30
C LYS A 59 -8.74 -0.40 11.08
N ASN A 60 -8.32 -1.38 11.89
CA ASN A 60 -7.09 -1.26 12.68
C ASN A 60 -5.84 -1.32 11.79
N MET A 61 -5.83 -2.21 10.78
CA MET A 61 -4.71 -2.30 9.84
C MET A 61 -4.59 -1.06 8.97
N LEU A 62 -5.70 -0.51 8.49
CA LEU A 62 -5.69 0.74 7.72
C LEU A 62 -5.16 1.90 8.57
N LYS A 63 -5.59 1.98 9.84
CA LYS A 63 -5.10 3.00 10.75
C LYS A 63 -3.59 2.86 10.99
N LEU A 64 -3.12 1.65 11.31
CA LEU A 64 -1.69 1.38 11.52
C LEU A 64 -0.86 1.67 10.27
N PHE A 65 -1.35 1.34 9.09
CA PHE A 65 -0.68 1.63 7.82
C PHE A 65 -0.52 3.14 7.61
N ILE A 66 -1.58 3.93 7.85
CA ILE A 66 -1.54 5.40 7.70
C ILE A 66 -0.65 6.05 8.77
N ASP A 67 -0.76 5.61 10.02
CA ASP A 67 -0.03 6.19 11.16
C ASP A 67 1.50 5.90 11.09
N ASN A 68 1.91 4.86 10.36
CA ASN A 68 3.32 4.42 10.23
C ASN A 68 3.89 4.60 8.81
N ASP A 69 3.40 5.58 8.04
CA ASP A 69 3.92 5.92 6.70
C ASP A 69 3.99 4.73 5.72
N GLY A 70 3.00 3.83 5.81
CA GLY A 70 2.90 2.64 4.99
C GLY A 70 3.71 1.43 5.48
N GLU A 71 4.48 1.55 6.56
CA GLU A 71 5.18 0.41 7.17
C GLU A 71 4.28 -0.35 8.14
N ILE A 72 4.08 -1.64 7.90
CA ILE A 72 3.44 -2.54 8.86
C ILE A 72 4.49 -3.51 9.39
N ARG A 73 4.91 -3.31 10.63
CA ARG A 73 5.87 -4.18 11.33
C ARG A 73 5.26 -4.79 12.59
N PRO A 74 5.40 -6.11 12.82
CA PRO A 74 4.78 -6.79 13.97
C PRO A 74 5.12 -6.15 15.33
N ASP A 75 6.36 -5.68 15.50
CA ASP A 75 6.82 -5.00 16.72
C ASP A 75 6.11 -3.65 16.93
N HIS A 76 5.95 -2.83 15.88
CA HIS A 76 5.20 -1.57 15.97
C HIS A 76 3.71 -1.82 16.27
N VAL A 77 3.12 -2.86 15.67
CA VAL A 77 1.72 -3.22 15.92
C VAL A 77 1.54 -3.68 17.37
N MET A 78 2.45 -4.51 17.88
CA MET A 78 2.43 -4.97 19.26
C MET A 78 2.59 -3.79 20.24
N GLU A 79 3.59 -2.94 20.02
CA GLU A 79 3.83 -1.76 20.86
C GLU A 79 2.61 -0.85 20.91
N ALA A 80 2.00 -0.54 19.75
CA ALA A 80 0.78 0.27 19.69
C ALA A 80 -0.42 -0.38 20.39
N ALA A 81 -0.52 -1.71 20.39
CA ALA A 81 -1.58 -2.44 21.07
C ALA A 81 -1.44 -2.40 22.60
N ILE A 82 -0.20 -2.39 23.11
CA ILE A 82 0.10 -2.41 24.55
C ILE A 82 0.46 -1.03 25.13
N SER A 83 0.52 0.03 24.33
CA SER A 83 0.84 1.39 24.82
C SER A 83 -0.28 2.02 25.67
N GLY A 84 -1.43 1.35 25.80
CA GLY A 84 -2.57 1.82 26.58
C GLY A 84 -2.28 1.87 28.09
N ARG A 85 -2.96 2.78 28.80
CA ARG A 85 -2.79 2.94 30.27
C ARG A 85 -3.07 1.64 31.03
N GLU A 86 -3.95 0.80 30.49
CA GLU A 86 -4.33 -0.52 31.04
C GLU A 86 -3.13 -1.46 31.21
N TYR A 87 -2.12 -1.37 30.33
CA TYR A 87 -0.98 -2.28 30.30
C TYR A 87 0.25 -1.72 31.03
N ARG A 88 0.19 -0.46 31.51
CA ARG A 88 1.34 0.22 32.13
C ARG A 88 1.83 -0.42 33.43
N SER A 89 0.96 -1.14 34.14
CA SER A 89 1.30 -1.85 35.38
C SER A 89 1.77 -3.29 35.15
N LEU A 90 1.77 -3.78 33.91
CA LEU A 90 2.29 -5.11 33.63
C LEU A 90 3.80 -5.13 33.81
N VAL A 91 4.28 -6.17 34.48
CA VAL A 91 5.70 -6.42 34.71
C VAL A 91 6.07 -7.79 34.13
N VAL A 92 7.26 -7.88 33.55
CA VAL A 92 7.83 -9.16 33.13
C VAL A 92 8.35 -9.85 34.39
N VAL A 93 7.89 -11.07 34.65
CA VAL A 93 8.38 -11.92 35.74
C VAL A 93 9.29 -12.98 35.11
N ASP A 94 10.46 -13.17 35.70
CA ASP A 94 11.46 -14.20 35.32
C ASP A 94 11.13 -15.55 35.99
#